data_AF-A0A7X7BHK5-F1
#
_entry.id   AF-A0A7X7BHK5-F1
#
_cell.length_a   1.000
_cell.length_b   1.000
_cell.length_c   1.000
_cell.angle_alpha   90.00
_cell.angle_beta   90.00
_cell.angle_gamma   90.00
#
_symmetry.space_group_name_H-M   'P 1'
#
loop_
_entity.id
_entity.type
_entity.pdbx_description
1 polymer ?
#
loop_
_entity_poly.entity_id
_entity_poly.type
_entity_poly.pdbx_seq_one_letter_code
_entity_poly.pdbx_strand_id
1 'polypeptide(L)'
;MFCEHCGNKLPDGARFCTACGQAVAGPKPAAGVAPVAGPESVPVSPPETVARSATEIPPAAVSGPVPVSPPAQGYSRPPTPAYGPAPQTAPVTGNKKKPKVALIVIIVSVSLVLLAVAAYFLYFRGAIREAKKLQADQTATASLTDGTASARPTKTARTKATKESSTTQEKTTDPTTTVFTEPPLEVVNDQLIRINSSFDSGEGFYSGEIRDGLPHGQGSFYMLDSDSGADWFHEGAWVNGEMTGEGYRIFDNYEYRGNFRNGLPDGHVQIIVNGETRYIGNCVQGQLQGQGQLFAPGDLLIYEGDFERNMLVETAAERRKRGQAFAAGCVVMDDDLYIDCLALDDVIGTAVEVWGYPLGMSDQEDTGTVVLAHFGDEWYPVCLVYRYGVNEQKIESGNWLDGWGVVTGLFEYIDA
;
A
#
# COMPACT_ATOMS: atom_id res chain seq x y z
N MET A 1 10.49 34.40 -10.01
CA MET A 1 9.90 34.04 -11.34
C MET A 1 8.67 33.16 -11.12
N PHE A 2 7.82 32.93 -12.14
CA PHE A 2 6.68 32.00 -12.04
C PHE A 2 6.85 30.88 -13.06
N CYS A 3 6.37 29.68 -12.74
CA CYS A 3 6.39 28.55 -13.65
C CYS A 3 5.42 28.80 -14.81
N GLU A 4 5.90 28.71 -16.05
CA GLU A 4 5.06 28.92 -17.25
C GLU A 4 4.04 27.80 -17.48
N HIS A 5 4.22 26.64 -16.82
CA HIS A 5 3.32 25.51 -16.95
C HIS A 5 2.18 25.52 -15.93
N CYS A 6 2.49 25.69 -14.64
CA CYS A 6 1.48 25.62 -13.57
C CYS A 6 1.22 26.95 -12.85
N GLY A 7 1.94 28.03 -13.20
CA GLY A 7 1.76 29.35 -12.61
C GLY A 7 2.32 29.52 -11.19
N ASN A 8 2.94 28.50 -10.60
CA ASN A 8 3.44 28.58 -9.23
C ASN A 8 4.68 29.50 -9.11
N LYS A 9 4.82 30.18 -7.97
CA LYS A 9 5.96 31.08 -7.71
C LYS A 9 7.22 30.27 -7.45
N LEU A 10 8.28 30.59 -8.19
CA LEU A 10 9.56 29.90 -8.12
C LEU A 10 10.56 30.67 -7.25
N PRO A 11 11.37 29.98 -6.43
CA PRO A 11 12.47 30.59 -5.71
C PRO A 11 13.55 31.12 -6.66
N ASP A 12 14.32 32.12 -6.22
CA ASP A 12 15.34 32.75 -7.07
C ASP A 12 16.47 31.77 -7.40
N GLY A 13 16.80 31.63 -8.69
CA GLY A 13 17.78 30.66 -9.19
C GLY A 13 17.23 29.25 -9.42
N ALA A 14 15.92 29.03 -9.25
CA ALA A 14 15.30 27.73 -9.52
C ALA A 14 15.51 27.28 -10.97
N ARG A 15 16.03 26.05 -11.13
CA ARG A 15 16.16 25.38 -12.43
C ARG A 15 14.97 24.49 -12.78
N PHE A 16 14.10 24.23 -11.80
CA PHE A 16 12.89 23.43 -11.93
C PHE A 16 11.75 23.98 -11.06
N CYS A 17 10.50 23.71 -11.44
CA CYS A 17 9.33 24.04 -10.65
C CYS A 17 9.09 23.03 -9.54
N THR A 18 9.03 23.51 -8.30
CA THR A 18 8.82 22.67 -7.12
C THR A 18 7.39 22.15 -6.96
N ALA A 19 6.44 22.61 -7.78
CA ALA A 19 5.05 22.14 -7.74
C ALA A 19 4.69 21.15 -8.87
N CYS A 20 5.29 21.30 -10.06
CA CYS A 20 4.95 20.45 -11.21
C CYS A 20 6.17 19.79 -11.87
N GLY A 21 7.37 19.94 -11.30
CA GLY A 21 8.60 19.32 -11.79
C GLY A 21 9.21 19.96 -13.05
N GLN A 22 8.50 20.85 -13.73
CA GLN A 22 8.95 21.35 -15.03
C GLN A 22 10.22 22.20 -14.95
N ALA A 23 11.19 21.91 -15.83
CA ALA A 23 12.40 22.68 -15.97
C ALA A 23 12.09 24.13 -16.37
N VAL A 24 12.78 25.08 -15.73
CA VAL A 24 12.74 26.50 -16.06
C VAL A 24 14.09 26.91 -16.59
N ALA A 25 14.11 27.63 -17.71
CA ALA A 25 15.34 28.06 -18.36
C ALA A 25 16.13 29.00 -17.43
N GLY A 26 17.12 28.46 -16.73
CA GLY A 26 18.08 29.25 -15.97
C GLY A 26 18.95 30.11 -16.89
N PRO A 27 19.49 31.25 -16.42
CA PRO A 27 20.40 32.06 -17.22
C PRO A 27 21.62 31.23 -17.64
N LYS A 28 21.88 31.22 -18.95
CA LYS A 28 23.06 30.58 -19.55
C LYS A 28 24.33 31.09 -18.86
N PRO A 29 25.18 30.22 -18.29
CA PRO A 29 26.45 30.68 -17.73
C PRO A 29 27.30 31.29 -18.85
N ALA A 30 27.71 32.54 -18.63
CA ALA A 30 28.70 33.19 -19.47
C ALA A 30 29.99 32.34 -19.46
N ALA A 31 30.53 32.12 -20.65
CA ALA A 31 31.80 31.41 -20.85
C ALA A 31 32.89 31.97 -19.92
N GLY A 32 33.67 31.04 -19.36
CA GLY A 32 34.58 31.28 -18.25
C GLY A 32 35.57 32.43 -18.43
N VAL A 33 35.83 33.09 -17.30
CA VAL A 33 36.97 34.00 -17.12
C VAL A 33 37.92 33.32 -16.14
N ALA A 34 39.09 32.91 -16.62
CA ALA A 34 40.25 32.57 -15.81
C ALA A 34 41.09 33.85 -15.55
N PRO A 35 41.90 33.92 -14.48
CA PRO A 35 42.33 35.17 -13.86
C PRO A 35 43.52 35.86 -14.56
N VAL A 36 43.65 37.14 -14.22
CA VAL A 36 44.54 38.18 -14.77
C VAL A 36 46.03 37.95 -14.49
N ALA A 37 46.85 38.11 -15.54
CA ALA A 37 48.17 38.74 -15.50
C ALA A 37 48.46 39.34 -16.91
N GLY A 38 48.69 40.66 -17.01
CA GLY A 38 48.97 41.36 -18.30
C GLY A 38 50.47 41.53 -18.59
N PRO A 39 50.90 42.46 -19.48
CA PRO A 39 50.24 43.04 -20.67
C PRO A 39 51.13 43.01 -21.95
N GLU A 40 50.68 43.71 -23.01
CA GLU A 40 51.28 44.00 -24.35
C GLU A 40 51.11 42.92 -25.43
N SER A 41 50.67 43.17 -26.68
CA SER A 41 50.50 44.37 -27.51
C SER A 41 49.40 44.15 -28.60
N VAL A 42 49.02 45.24 -29.29
CA VAL A 42 47.88 45.45 -30.22
C VAL A 42 48.38 45.43 -31.70
N PRO A 43 47.57 45.50 -32.78
CA PRO A 43 46.48 44.65 -33.31
C PRO A 43 46.80 44.14 -34.75
N VAL A 44 45.83 43.53 -35.46
CA VAL A 44 45.38 43.85 -36.85
C VAL A 44 44.37 42.77 -37.33
N SER A 45 43.32 43.20 -38.05
CA SER A 45 42.27 42.37 -38.69
C SER A 45 42.27 42.59 -40.23
N PRO A 46 41.26 42.08 -40.99
CA PRO A 46 41.15 40.82 -41.76
C PRO A 46 41.17 41.16 -43.30
N PRO A 47 40.48 40.51 -44.29
CA PRO A 47 39.67 39.28 -44.43
C PRO A 47 40.19 38.36 -45.59
N GLU A 48 39.64 37.20 -45.98
CA GLU A 48 38.39 36.92 -46.71
C GLU A 48 38.19 35.40 -46.92
N THR A 49 36.90 35.02 -46.91
CA THR A 49 36.15 34.08 -47.79
C THR A 49 36.88 32.98 -48.59
N VAL A 50 36.32 31.75 -48.56
CA VAL A 50 35.79 31.03 -49.75
C VAL A 50 35.10 29.73 -49.30
N ALA A 51 33.91 29.52 -49.86
CA ALA A 51 33.08 28.32 -49.76
C ALA A 51 33.58 27.19 -50.68
N ARG A 52 33.23 25.92 -50.39
CA ARG A 52 32.46 25.04 -51.30
C ARG A 52 32.25 23.61 -50.76
N SER A 53 31.08 23.11 -51.16
CA SER A 53 30.44 21.80 -50.97
C SER A 53 31.27 20.57 -51.39
N ALA A 54 30.96 19.39 -50.83
CA ALA A 54 30.02 18.40 -51.39
C ALA A 54 30.35 16.95 -50.96
N THR A 55 29.31 16.25 -50.46
CA THR A 55 28.95 14.84 -50.67
C THR A 55 29.91 13.70 -50.28
N GLU A 56 29.50 12.86 -49.32
CA GLU A 56 29.46 11.38 -49.45
C GLU A 56 28.76 10.71 -48.24
N ILE A 57 28.00 9.64 -48.50
CA ILE A 57 27.34 8.70 -47.55
C ILE A 57 27.58 7.28 -48.15
N PRO A 58 27.67 6.15 -47.42
CA PRO A 58 28.39 5.76 -46.19
C PRO A 58 29.29 4.50 -46.45
N PRO A 59 29.86 3.78 -45.44
CA PRO A 59 29.13 2.61 -44.92
C PRO A 59 29.34 2.25 -43.42
N ALA A 60 28.34 1.54 -42.90
CA ALA A 60 28.34 0.48 -41.88
C ALA A 60 29.26 0.54 -40.62
N ALA A 61 28.56 0.60 -39.47
CA ALA A 61 28.77 -0.17 -38.24
C ALA A 61 30.20 -0.30 -37.66
N VAL A 62 30.48 0.51 -36.63
CA VAL A 62 31.46 0.18 -35.58
C VAL A 62 30.77 0.38 -34.24
N SER A 63 30.81 -0.68 -33.43
CA SER A 63 30.43 -0.74 -32.03
C SER A 63 31.02 0.41 -31.23
N GLY A 64 30.16 1.21 -30.59
CA GLY A 64 30.57 2.20 -29.61
C GLY A 64 31.21 1.54 -28.37
N PRO A 65 32.13 2.21 -27.68
CA PRO A 65 32.83 1.64 -26.55
C PRO A 65 31.87 1.43 -25.37
N VAL A 66 31.98 0.25 -24.74
CA VAL A 66 31.43 -0.03 -23.42
C VAL A 66 31.95 1.04 -22.44
N PRO A 67 31.09 1.67 -21.61
CA PRO A 67 31.56 2.64 -20.63
C PRO A 67 32.49 1.93 -19.63
N VAL A 68 33.69 2.50 -19.48
CA VAL A 68 34.71 2.03 -18.55
C VAL A 68 34.27 2.42 -17.13
N SER A 69 34.10 1.43 -16.25
CA SER A 69 33.85 1.66 -14.82
C SER A 69 34.93 2.58 -14.23
N PRO A 70 34.57 3.62 -13.46
CA PRO A 70 35.55 4.47 -12.80
C PRO A 70 36.33 3.67 -11.73
N PRO A 71 37.59 4.05 -11.43
CA PRO A 71 38.41 3.33 -10.47
C PRO A 71 37.84 3.50 -9.05
N ALA A 72 37.79 2.39 -8.30
CA ALA A 72 37.38 2.35 -6.91
C ALA A 72 38.15 3.39 -6.08
N GLN A 73 37.52 4.52 -5.76
CA GLN A 73 38.03 5.42 -4.75
C GLN A 73 37.67 4.84 -3.39
N GLY A 74 38.63 4.77 -2.47
CA GLY A 74 38.35 4.36 -1.11
C GLY A 74 37.42 5.38 -0.46
N TYR A 75 36.12 5.10 -0.45
CA TYR A 75 35.11 5.92 0.21
C TYR A 75 35.39 5.90 1.72
N SER A 76 35.91 7.01 2.24
CA SER A 76 36.18 7.15 3.67
C SER A 76 34.94 7.71 4.33
N ARG A 77 34.23 6.84 5.08
CA ARG A 77 33.14 7.25 5.97
C ARG A 77 33.64 8.41 6.85
N PRO A 78 33.01 9.60 6.83
CA PRO A 78 33.35 10.62 7.80
C PRO A 78 33.17 10.06 9.21
N PRO A 79 34.01 10.45 10.19
CA PRO A 79 33.89 9.94 11.55
C PRO A 79 32.46 10.18 12.03
N THR A 80 31.78 9.09 12.40
CA THR A 80 30.45 9.11 13.02
C THR A 80 30.48 10.15 14.15
N PRO A 81 29.45 11.00 14.32
CA PRO A 81 29.35 11.82 15.53
C PRO A 81 29.58 10.90 16.72
N ALA A 82 30.49 11.26 17.62
CA ALA A 82 30.91 10.38 18.72
C ALA A 82 29.74 10.07 19.66
N TYR A 83 29.00 9.01 19.36
CA TYR A 83 28.05 8.41 20.29
C TYR A 83 28.86 7.59 21.28
N GLY A 84 28.68 7.89 22.57
CA GLY A 84 29.42 7.24 23.65
C GLY A 84 29.31 5.70 23.61
N PRO A 85 30.30 4.97 24.15
CA PRO A 85 30.36 3.52 23.99
C PRO A 85 29.16 2.83 24.65
N ALA A 86 28.60 1.84 23.96
CA ALA A 86 27.58 0.97 24.50
C ALA A 86 28.11 0.17 25.72
N PRO A 87 27.27 -0.13 26.72
CA PRO A 87 27.67 -1.00 27.83
C PRO A 87 27.98 -2.41 27.32
N GLN A 88 29.18 -2.91 27.66
CA GLN A 88 29.63 -4.25 27.30
C GLN A 88 28.83 -5.31 28.08
N THR A 89 28.16 -6.22 27.37
CA THR A 89 27.64 -7.45 27.96
C THR A 89 28.43 -8.66 27.47
N ALA A 90 28.66 -9.61 28.37
CA ALA A 90 29.50 -10.80 28.21
C ALA A 90 29.09 -11.71 27.03
N PRO A 91 30.04 -12.50 26.47
CA PRO A 91 29.80 -13.33 25.30
C PRO A 91 28.85 -14.49 25.62
N VAL A 92 27.78 -14.63 24.83
CA VAL A 92 26.89 -15.79 24.86
C VAL A 92 27.55 -16.93 24.09
N THR A 93 27.78 -18.05 24.76
CA THR A 93 28.31 -19.28 24.16
C THR A 93 27.33 -19.85 23.13
N GLY A 94 27.80 -19.97 21.88
CA GLY A 94 27.02 -20.50 20.76
C GLY A 94 26.64 -21.97 20.96
N ASN A 95 25.34 -22.27 20.84
CA ASN A 95 24.82 -23.63 20.87
C ASN A 95 24.87 -24.25 19.46
N LYS A 96 25.55 -25.39 19.32
CA LYS A 96 25.70 -26.13 18.05
C LYS A 96 24.33 -26.63 17.55
N LYS A 97 23.99 -26.30 16.30
CA LYS A 97 22.75 -26.75 15.61
C LYS A 97 22.73 -28.29 15.53
N LYS A 98 21.64 -28.91 16.01
CA LYS A 98 21.35 -30.36 15.83
C LYS A 98 20.78 -30.64 14.43
N PRO A 99 20.95 -31.85 13.87
CA PRO A 99 20.65 -32.14 12.46
C PRO A 99 19.14 -32.13 12.14
N LYS A 100 18.82 -31.75 10.90
CA LYS A 100 17.48 -31.48 10.31
C LYS A 100 16.53 -32.70 10.21
N VAL A 101 16.67 -33.72 11.06
CA VAL A 101 15.85 -34.94 11.02
C VAL A 101 14.41 -34.67 11.47
N ALA A 102 14.21 -33.78 12.46
CA ALA A 102 12.88 -33.45 12.96
C ALA A 102 11.99 -32.76 11.91
N LEU A 103 12.58 -31.91 11.05
CA LEU A 103 11.85 -31.19 10.01
C LEU A 103 11.32 -32.13 8.92
N ILE A 104 12.10 -33.14 8.53
CA ILE A 104 11.70 -34.12 7.52
C ILE A 104 10.53 -34.98 8.02
N VAL A 105 10.55 -35.39 9.29
CA VAL A 105 9.46 -36.17 9.90
C VAL A 105 8.16 -35.36 9.94
N ILE A 106 8.24 -34.05 10.26
CA ILE A 106 7.07 -33.16 10.27
C ILE A 106 6.49 -33.05 8.85
N ILE A 107 7.32 -32.79 7.83
CA ILE A 107 6.86 -32.67 6.44
C ILE A 107 6.15 -33.95 5.97
N VAL A 108 6.75 -35.12 6.21
CA VAL A 108 6.14 -36.41 5.83
C VAL A 108 4.80 -36.63 6.55
N SER A 109 4.71 -36.28 7.84
CA SER A 109 3.46 -36.42 8.59
C SER A 109 2.35 -35.50 8.07
N VAL A 110 2.68 -34.25 7.72
CA VAL A 110 1.73 -33.29 7.15
C VAL A 110 1.26 -33.75 5.76
N SER A 111 2.17 -34.23 4.91
CA SER A 111 1.82 -34.75 3.59
C SER A 111 0.87 -35.96 3.67
N LEU A 112 1.09 -36.87 4.63
CA LEU A 112 0.19 -38.02 4.83
C LEU A 112 -1.21 -37.60 5.30
N VAL A 113 -1.30 -36.60 6.18
CA VAL A 113 -2.59 -36.06 6.63
C VAL A 113 -3.33 -35.38 5.47
N LEU A 114 -2.65 -34.60 4.65
CA LEU A 114 -3.25 -33.94 3.48
C LEU A 114 -3.77 -34.96 2.46
N LEU A 115 -3.03 -36.05 2.21
CA LEU A 115 -3.48 -37.14 1.34
C LEU A 115 -4.72 -37.85 1.90
N ALA A 116 -4.79 -38.07 3.21
CA ALA A 116 -5.97 -38.65 3.85
C ALA A 116 -7.20 -37.74 3.74
N VAL A 117 -7.03 -36.43 3.93
CA VAL A 117 -8.11 -35.44 3.78
C VAL A 117 -8.60 -35.37 2.32
N ALA A 118 -7.68 -35.38 1.36
CA ALA A 118 -8.03 -35.41 -0.07
C ALA A 118 -8.81 -36.69 -0.42
N ALA A 119 -8.37 -37.85 0.06
CA ALA A 119 -9.07 -39.12 -0.13
C ALA A 119 -10.47 -39.09 0.50
N TYR A 120 -10.61 -38.52 1.70
CA TYR A 120 -11.91 -38.35 2.36
C TYR A 120 -12.86 -37.46 1.56
N PHE A 121 -12.37 -36.32 1.03
CA PHE A 121 -13.16 -35.44 0.17
C PHE A 121 -13.61 -36.10 -1.14
N LEU A 122 -12.73 -36.90 -1.76
CA LEU A 122 -13.06 -37.64 -2.98
C LEU A 122 -14.11 -38.74 -2.71
N TYR A 123 -13.98 -39.45 -1.58
CA TYR A 123 -14.98 -40.42 -1.14
C TYR A 123 -16.34 -39.76 -0.88
N PHE A 124 -16.38 -38.63 -0.16
CA PHE A 124 -17.61 -37.90 0.11
C PHE A 124 -18.25 -37.32 -1.17
N ARG A 125 -17.45 -36.81 -2.10
CA ARG A 125 -17.94 -36.37 -3.43
C ARG A 125 -18.54 -37.54 -4.22
N GLY A 126 -17.98 -38.74 -4.12
CA GLY A 126 -18.55 -39.96 -4.70
C GLY A 126 -19.90 -40.32 -4.08
N ALA A 127 -20.00 -40.31 -2.75
CA ALA A 127 -21.24 -40.61 -2.03
C ALA A 127 -22.37 -39.62 -2.35
N ILE A 128 -22.07 -38.32 -2.50
CA ILE A 128 -23.06 -37.30 -2.89
C ILE A 128 -23.57 -37.51 -4.32
N ARG A 129 -22.71 -37.99 -5.25
CA ARG A 129 -23.14 -38.31 -6.63
C ARG A 129 -24.11 -39.49 -6.69
N GLU A 130 -23.89 -40.51 -5.87
CA GLU A 130 -24.80 -41.66 -5.74
C GLU A 130 -26.14 -41.24 -5.12
N ALA A 131 -26.13 -40.37 -4.10
CA ALA A 131 -27.36 -39.82 -3.50
C ALA A 131 -28.18 -38.98 -4.49
N LYS A 132 -27.53 -38.20 -5.36
CA LYS A 132 -28.21 -37.42 -6.42
C LYS A 132 -28.82 -38.30 -7.51
N LYS A 133 -28.24 -39.47 -7.81
CA LYS A 133 -28.83 -40.43 -8.76
C LYS A 133 -30.14 -41.04 -8.24
N LEU A 134 -30.22 -41.38 -6.95
CA LEU A 134 -31.45 -41.92 -6.36
C LEU A 134 -32.60 -40.91 -6.32
N GLN A 135 -32.32 -39.61 -6.10
CA GLN A 135 -33.35 -38.57 -6.14
C GLN A 135 -33.84 -38.26 -7.57
N ALA A 136 -32.97 -38.39 -8.58
CA ALA A 136 -33.36 -38.23 -9.98
C ALA A 136 -34.35 -39.31 -10.46
N ASP A 137 -34.16 -40.57 -10.03
CA ASP A 137 -35.09 -41.68 -10.36
C ASP A 137 -36.45 -41.57 -9.65
N GLN A 138 -36.49 -41.04 -8.42
CA GLN A 138 -37.75 -40.80 -7.69
C GLN A 138 -38.58 -39.66 -8.29
N THR A 139 -37.93 -38.66 -8.92
CA THR A 139 -38.62 -37.53 -9.55
C THR A 139 -39.18 -37.91 -10.92
N ALA A 140 -38.55 -38.87 -11.63
CA ALA A 140 -39.04 -39.39 -12.91
C ALA A 140 -40.27 -40.33 -12.78
N THR A 141 -40.54 -40.86 -11.58
CA THR A 141 -41.70 -41.72 -11.31
C THR A 141 -42.92 -40.98 -10.76
N ALA A 142 -42.77 -39.73 -10.31
CA ALA A 142 -43.85 -38.91 -9.76
C ALA A 142 -44.62 -38.06 -10.80
N SER A 143 -44.18 -38.02 -12.08
CA SER A 143 -44.79 -37.20 -13.13
C SER A 143 -45.83 -37.91 -14.00
N LEU A 144 -46.38 -39.03 -13.55
CA LEU A 144 -47.49 -39.74 -14.21
C LEU A 144 -48.63 -40.01 -13.22
N THR A 145 -49.27 -38.96 -12.70
CA THR A 145 -50.64 -38.96 -12.16
C THR A 145 -50.97 -37.54 -11.70
N ASP A 146 -51.65 -36.76 -12.55
CA ASP A 146 -53.00 -36.27 -12.26
C ASP A 146 -53.43 -35.25 -13.31
N GLY A 147 -54.55 -35.58 -13.96
CA GLY A 147 -55.31 -34.66 -14.78
C GLY A 147 -56.44 -34.03 -13.98
N THR A 148 -57.05 -33.02 -14.60
CA THR A 148 -58.38 -32.44 -14.30
C THR A 148 -58.55 -31.59 -13.03
N ALA A 149 -58.69 -30.27 -13.21
CA ALA A 149 -60.00 -29.58 -13.27
C ALA A 149 -59.95 -28.09 -12.84
N SER A 150 -60.25 -27.25 -13.83
CA SER A 150 -60.82 -25.89 -13.82
C SER A 150 -61.74 -25.49 -12.65
N ALA A 151 -61.57 -24.26 -12.11
CA ALA A 151 -62.67 -23.32 -11.81
C ALA A 151 -62.20 -21.87 -11.48
N ARG A 152 -63.09 -20.92 -11.77
CA ARG A 152 -62.97 -19.45 -11.95
C ARG A 152 -63.29 -18.64 -10.68
N PRO A 153 -62.85 -17.36 -10.53
CA PRO A 153 -63.02 -16.57 -9.29
C PRO A 153 -64.31 -15.74 -9.26
N THR A 154 -64.83 -15.45 -8.05
CA THR A 154 -65.92 -14.46 -7.85
C THR A 154 -65.74 -13.59 -6.59
N LYS A 155 -65.64 -12.28 -6.85
CA LYS A 155 -66.04 -11.05 -6.15
C LYS A 155 -66.50 -11.04 -4.66
N THR A 156 -65.84 -10.14 -3.92
CA THR A 156 -66.37 -8.92 -3.24
C THR A 156 -67.54 -9.05 -2.26
N ALA A 157 -67.30 -8.73 -1.00
CA ALA A 157 -68.28 -8.07 -0.13
C ALA A 157 -67.62 -7.06 0.82
N ARG A 158 -68.19 -5.86 0.81
CA ARG A 158 -67.87 -4.67 1.59
C ARG A 158 -68.83 -4.62 2.77
N THR A 159 -68.37 -4.33 3.98
CA THR A 159 -69.25 -3.84 5.05
C THR A 159 -68.55 -2.75 5.84
N LYS A 160 -69.34 -1.74 6.19
CA LYS A 160 -68.94 -0.39 6.60
C LYS A 160 -69.26 -0.23 8.09
N ALA A 161 -68.31 0.37 8.81
CA ALA A 161 -68.42 1.22 10.00
C ALA A 161 -69.33 0.80 11.17
N THR A 162 -68.77 0.82 12.39
CA THR A 162 -69.37 1.55 13.51
C THR A 162 -68.26 2.09 14.42
N LYS A 163 -68.40 3.36 14.79
CA LYS A 163 -67.54 4.14 15.65
C LYS A 163 -68.26 4.18 17.00
N GLU A 164 -67.69 3.55 18.02
CA GLU A 164 -68.11 3.78 19.41
C GLU A 164 -66.88 4.05 20.27
N SER A 165 -66.94 5.21 20.91
CA SER A 165 -66.04 5.71 21.92
C SER A 165 -66.66 5.35 23.26
N SER A 166 -65.96 4.61 24.11
CA SER A 166 -66.20 4.68 25.55
C SER A 166 -64.93 4.32 26.33
N THR A 167 -64.58 5.25 27.21
CA THR A 167 -63.51 5.22 28.20
C THR A 167 -63.87 4.27 29.32
N THR A 168 -63.00 3.32 29.70
CA THR A 168 -62.91 2.80 31.08
C THR A 168 -61.53 2.21 31.38
N GLN A 169 -60.81 2.91 32.26
CA GLN A 169 -59.91 2.49 33.34
C GLN A 169 -58.95 1.30 33.13
N GLU A 170 -57.69 1.69 32.97
CA GLU A 170 -56.47 1.21 33.63
C GLU A 170 -56.63 0.05 34.64
N LYS A 171 -56.09 -1.10 34.26
CA LYS A 171 -55.64 -2.15 35.18
C LYS A 171 -54.26 -2.60 34.71
N THR A 172 -53.27 -2.28 35.52
CA THR A 172 -51.86 -2.65 35.35
C THR A 172 -51.73 -4.17 35.22
N THR A 173 -51.33 -4.62 34.04
CA THR A 173 -50.84 -5.97 33.77
C THR A 173 -49.46 -5.85 33.15
N ASP A 174 -48.56 -6.75 33.57
CA ASP A 174 -47.14 -6.86 33.25
C ASP A 174 -46.73 -6.42 31.83
N PRO A 175 -45.51 -5.86 31.66
CA PRO A 175 -44.98 -5.57 30.34
C PRO A 175 -44.77 -6.91 29.63
N THR A 176 -45.73 -7.26 28.78
CA THR A 176 -45.53 -8.24 27.73
C THR A 176 -44.41 -7.68 26.87
N THR A 177 -43.20 -8.25 27.01
CA THR A 177 -42.09 -8.02 26.08
C THR A 177 -42.57 -8.47 24.71
N THR A 178 -43.15 -7.55 23.95
CA THR A 178 -43.39 -7.72 22.52
C THR A 178 -42.02 -7.84 21.89
N VAL A 179 -41.63 -9.06 21.54
CA VAL A 179 -40.47 -9.33 20.69
C VAL A 179 -40.77 -8.67 19.36
N PHE A 180 -40.24 -7.47 19.15
CA PHE A 180 -40.21 -6.84 17.83
C PHE A 180 -39.24 -7.64 16.99
N THR A 181 -39.78 -8.58 16.21
CA THR A 181 -39.02 -9.21 15.14
C THR A 181 -38.85 -8.16 14.05
N GLU A 182 -37.62 -7.75 13.76
CA GLU A 182 -37.36 -6.85 12.64
C GLU A 182 -37.89 -7.48 11.34
N PRO A 183 -38.54 -6.69 10.46
CA PRO A 183 -38.98 -7.18 9.17
C PRO A 183 -37.77 -7.66 8.36
N PRO A 184 -37.93 -8.70 7.52
CA PRO A 184 -36.86 -9.17 6.64
C PRO A 184 -36.33 -8.03 5.75
N LEU A 185 -35.02 -7.99 5.55
CA LEU A 185 -34.38 -7.05 4.64
C LEU A 185 -34.70 -7.41 3.18
N GLU A 186 -34.89 -6.39 2.35
CA GLU A 186 -34.99 -6.56 0.89
C GLU A 186 -33.57 -6.76 0.32
N VAL A 187 -33.42 -7.52 -0.76
CA VAL A 187 -32.12 -7.79 -1.39
C VAL A 187 -32.15 -7.34 -2.84
N VAL A 188 -31.13 -6.60 -3.25
CA VAL A 188 -30.95 -6.08 -4.61
C VAL A 188 -29.66 -6.61 -5.23
N ASN A 189 -29.65 -6.72 -6.56
CA ASN A 189 -28.49 -7.15 -7.32
C ASN A 189 -28.15 -6.09 -8.38
N ASP A 190 -26.90 -5.65 -8.38
CA ASP A 190 -26.32 -4.67 -9.30
C ASP A 190 -27.15 -3.38 -9.42
N GLN A 191 -27.70 -2.92 -8.30
CA GLN A 191 -28.41 -1.66 -8.25
C GLN A 191 -27.41 -0.51 -8.35
N LEU A 192 -27.57 0.33 -9.37
CA LEU A 192 -26.81 1.58 -9.47
C LEU A 192 -27.23 2.52 -8.34
N ILE A 193 -26.29 2.88 -7.48
CA ILE A 193 -26.48 3.84 -6.38
C ILE A 193 -25.37 4.88 -6.41
N ARG A 194 -25.64 6.04 -5.82
CA ARG A 194 -24.61 7.03 -5.47
C ARG A 194 -24.38 6.97 -3.97
N ILE A 195 -23.11 6.89 -3.57
CA ILE A 195 -22.71 6.96 -2.16
C ILE A 195 -22.03 8.29 -1.86
N ASN A 196 -22.13 8.70 -0.59
CA ASN A 196 -21.36 9.80 -0.03
C ASN A 196 -20.72 9.30 1.26
N SER A 197 -19.43 8.96 1.19
CA SER A 197 -18.68 8.42 2.31
C SER A 197 -17.46 9.29 2.63
N SER A 198 -16.88 9.10 3.82
CA SER A 198 -15.67 9.84 4.20
C SER A 198 -14.41 9.37 3.45
N PHE A 199 -14.46 8.20 2.82
CA PHE A 199 -13.37 7.71 1.98
C PHE A 199 -13.43 8.29 0.57
N ASP A 200 -14.60 8.15 -0.06
CA ASP A 200 -14.85 8.62 -1.42
C ASP A 200 -16.36 8.75 -1.69
N SER A 201 -16.71 9.51 -2.72
CA SER A 201 -18.09 9.71 -3.19
C SER A 201 -18.17 9.41 -4.68
N GLY A 202 -19.33 8.94 -5.15
CA GLY A 202 -19.46 8.55 -6.55
C GLY A 202 -20.59 7.57 -6.80
N GLU A 203 -20.72 7.18 -8.06
CA GLU A 203 -21.71 6.21 -8.52
C GLU A 203 -21.08 4.82 -8.70
N GLY A 204 -21.84 3.79 -8.35
CA GLY A 204 -21.38 2.41 -8.46
C GLY A 204 -22.50 1.39 -8.31
N PHE A 205 -22.17 0.12 -8.55
CA PHE A 205 -23.11 -0.98 -8.41
C PHE A 205 -23.08 -1.55 -6.99
N TYR A 206 -24.26 -1.64 -6.39
CA TYR A 206 -24.49 -2.27 -5.11
C TYR A 206 -25.26 -3.59 -5.26
N SER A 207 -24.79 -4.62 -4.57
CA SER A 207 -25.46 -5.91 -4.42
C SER A 207 -25.49 -6.27 -2.95
N GLY A 208 -26.67 -6.50 -2.38
CA GLY A 208 -26.80 -6.76 -0.95
C GLY A 208 -28.16 -6.43 -0.37
N GLU A 209 -28.21 -6.45 0.96
CA GLU A 209 -29.39 -6.15 1.73
C GLU A 209 -29.67 -4.62 1.77
N ILE A 210 -30.94 -4.23 1.70
CA ILE A 210 -31.39 -2.84 1.77
C ILE A 210 -32.52 -2.66 2.78
N ARG A 211 -32.60 -1.44 3.32
CA ARG A 211 -33.67 -0.96 4.20
C ARG A 211 -34.01 0.47 3.82
N ASP A 212 -35.29 0.75 3.61
CA ASP A 212 -35.78 2.07 3.22
C ASP A 212 -35.07 2.66 1.97
N GLY A 213 -34.69 1.79 1.03
CA GLY A 213 -33.98 2.16 -0.20
C GLY A 213 -32.49 2.44 -0.03
N LEU A 214 -31.92 2.19 1.14
CA LEU A 214 -30.50 2.38 1.45
C LEU A 214 -29.82 1.03 1.73
N PRO A 215 -28.52 0.87 1.37
CA PRO A 215 -27.71 -0.27 1.82
C PRO A 215 -27.81 -0.49 3.33
N HIS A 216 -28.12 -1.73 3.73
CA HIS A 216 -28.29 -2.07 5.14
C HIS A 216 -28.15 -3.57 5.34
N GLY A 217 -27.29 -4.02 6.26
CA GLY A 217 -26.96 -5.44 6.43
C GLY A 217 -25.64 -5.77 5.73
N GLN A 218 -25.56 -6.92 5.06
CA GLN A 218 -24.37 -7.30 4.28
C GLN A 218 -24.53 -6.92 2.81
N GLY A 219 -23.44 -6.44 2.21
CA GLY A 219 -23.43 -6.16 0.78
C GLY A 219 -22.06 -5.76 0.24
N SER A 220 -21.99 -5.70 -1.08
CA SER A 220 -20.81 -5.30 -1.84
C SER A 220 -21.11 -4.09 -2.73
N PHE A 221 -20.14 -3.19 -2.84
CA PHE A 221 -20.19 -2.01 -3.70
C PHE A 221 -18.95 -1.95 -4.59
N TYR A 222 -19.16 -1.77 -5.90
CA TYR A 222 -18.10 -1.53 -6.88
C TYR A 222 -18.25 -0.13 -7.47
N MET A 223 -17.24 0.72 -7.29
CA MET A 223 -17.21 2.09 -7.79
C MET A 223 -16.99 2.12 -9.31
N LEU A 224 -17.71 3.01 -10.01
CA LEU A 224 -17.60 3.21 -11.47
C LEU A 224 -17.21 4.65 -11.86
N ASP A 225 -17.76 5.62 -11.14
CA ASP A 225 -17.56 7.04 -11.40
C ASP A 225 -17.36 7.74 -10.05
N SER A 226 -16.12 7.71 -9.57
CA SER A 226 -15.72 8.38 -8.34
C SER A 226 -15.38 9.84 -8.57
N ASP A 227 -15.69 10.64 -7.56
CA ASP A 227 -15.28 12.04 -7.50
C ASP A 227 -13.74 12.15 -7.39
N SER A 228 -13.06 11.11 -6.90
CA SER A 228 -11.59 10.99 -6.83
C SER A 228 -10.92 10.51 -8.14
N GLY A 229 -11.70 9.94 -9.07
CA GLY A 229 -11.21 9.36 -10.33
C GLY A 229 -10.59 7.96 -10.22
N ALA A 230 -10.70 7.30 -9.07
CA ALA A 230 -10.20 5.96 -8.83
C ALA A 230 -11.32 4.91 -8.66
N ASP A 231 -11.09 3.72 -9.19
CA ASP A 231 -11.95 2.55 -9.00
C ASP A 231 -11.62 1.87 -7.66
N TRP A 232 -12.65 1.38 -6.98
CA TRP A 232 -12.49 0.60 -5.76
C TRP A 232 -13.69 -0.28 -5.46
N PHE A 233 -13.45 -1.25 -4.58
CA PHE A 233 -14.43 -2.24 -4.16
C PHE A 233 -14.52 -2.31 -2.65
N HIS A 234 -15.74 -2.45 -2.12
CA HIS A 234 -15.98 -2.75 -0.71
C HIS A 234 -16.99 -3.88 -0.56
N GLU A 235 -16.76 -4.74 0.43
CA GLU A 235 -17.70 -5.77 0.86
C GLU A 235 -17.75 -5.79 2.39
N GLY A 236 -18.94 -5.87 2.97
CA GLY A 236 -19.07 -5.96 4.41
C GLY A 236 -20.41 -5.45 4.92
N ALA A 237 -20.39 -5.00 6.17
CA ALA A 237 -21.55 -4.49 6.87
C ALA A 237 -21.88 -3.03 6.48
N TRP A 238 -23.18 -2.77 6.35
CA TRP A 238 -23.77 -1.50 5.99
C TRP A 238 -24.89 -1.14 6.97
N VAL A 239 -25.01 0.14 7.30
CA VAL A 239 -26.14 0.68 8.07
C VAL A 239 -26.55 1.99 7.44
N ASN A 240 -27.76 2.03 6.90
CA ASN A 240 -28.38 3.25 6.35
C ASN A 240 -27.51 3.94 5.28
N GLY A 241 -26.90 3.15 4.40
CA GLY A 241 -26.02 3.63 3.34
C GLY A 241 -24.57 3.84 3.74
N GLU A 242 -24.22 3.69 5.02
CA GLU A 242 -22.84 3.84 5.50
C GLU A 242 -22.16 2.48 5.68
N MET A 243 -20.93 2.36 5.19
CA MET A 243 -20.06 1.19 5.45
C MET A 243 -19.59 1.25 6.90
N THR A 244 -19.98 0.26 7.70
CA THR A 244 -19.71 0.25 9.14
C THR A 244 -19.62 -1.18 9.68
N GLY A 245 -18.71 -1.41 10.64
CA GLY A 245 -18.43 -2.73 11.18
C GLY A 245 -17.42 -3.51 10.33
N GLU A 246 -17.43 -4.84 10.46
CA GLU A 246 -16.49 -5.71 9.75
C GLU A 246 -16.70 -5.66 8.23
N GLY A 247 -15.59 -5.59 7.50
CA GLY A 247 -15.59 -5.57 6.05
C GLY A 247 -14.20 -5.72 5.43
N TYR A 248 -14.20 -5.55 4.12
CA TYR A 248 -13.06 -5.69 3.24
C TYR A 248 -13.12 -4.59 2.17
N ARG A 249 -11.98 -3.99 1.83
CA ARG A 249 -11.87 -3.01 0.74
C ARG A 249 -10.64 -3.27 -0.10
N ILE A 250 -10.77 -3.08 -1.41
CA ILE A 250 -9.66 -2.99 -2.35
C ILE A 250 -9.67 -1.59 -2.97
N PHE A 251 -8.52 -0.93 -2.97
CA PHE A 251 -8.29 0.35 -3.63
C PHE A 251 -6.86 0.39 -4.13
N ASP A 252 -6.65 0.58 -5.43
CA ASP A 252 -5.35 0.43 -6.09
C ASP A 252 -4.65 -0.88 -5.69
N ASN A 253 -3.50 -0.77 -5.03
CA ASN A 253 -2.71 -1.89 -4.52
C ASN A 253 -2.88 -2.14 -3.01
N TYR A 254 -3.84 -1.45 -2.38
CA TYR A 254 -4.18 -1.61 -0.98
C TYR A 254 -5.38 -2.54 -0.80
N GLU A 255 -5.26 -3.46 0.15
CA GLU A 255 -6.41 -4.15 0.73
C GLU A 255 -6.53 -3.80 2.21
N TYR A 256 -7.75 -3.55 2.66
CA TYR A 256 -8.09 -3.31 4.06
C TYR A 256 -9.04 -4.41 4.53
N ARG A 257 -8.75 -5.01 5.68
CA ARG A 257 -9.59 -6.03 6.31
C ARG A 257 -9.84 -5.66 7.77
N GLY A 258 -11.09 -5.69 8.22
CA GLY A 258 -11.44 -5.43 9.60
C GLY A 258 -12.56 -4.40 9.72
N ASN A 259 -12.52 -3.61 10.79
CA ASN A 259 -13.61 -2.69 11.10
C ASN A 259 -13.54 -1.37 10.32
N PHE A 260 -14.73 -0.90 9.92
CA PHE A 260 -14.94 0.38 9.26
C PHE A 260 -15.95 1.23 10.03
N ARG A 261 -15.85 2.55 9.86
CA ARG A 261 -16.85 3.53 10.29
C ARG A 261 -16.93 4.65 9.27
N ASN A 262 -18.13 4.92 8.76
CA ASN A 262 -18.38 5.95 7.73
C ASN A 262 -17.49 5.77 6.49
N GLY A 263 -17.18 4.52 6.15
CA GLY A 263 -16.29 4.20 5.04
C GLY A 263 -14.81 4.37 5.34
N LEU A 264 -14.36 4.68 6.55
CA LEU A 264 -12.92 4.68 6.88
C LEU A 264 -12.56 3.49 7.77
N PRO A 265 -11.33 2.93 7.66
CA PRO A 265 -10.82 1.98 8.65
C PRO A 265 -10.92 2.53 10.08
N ASP A 266 -11.58 1.83 10.98
CA ASP A 266 -11.85 2.30 12.34
C ASP A 266 -12.03 1.10 13.29
N GLY A 267 -11.20 1.00 14.33
CA GLY A 267 -11.05 -0.19 15.15
C GLY A 267 -9.87 -1.05 14.70
N HIS A 268 -9.92 -2.36 14.96
CA HIS A 268 -8.83 -3.26 14.58
C HIS A 268 -8.90 -3.62 13.10
N VAL A 269 -7.79 -3.41 12.38
CA VAL A 269 -7.67 -3.64 10.93
C VAL A 269 -6.32 -4.26 10.56
N GLN A 270 -6.31 -4.97 9.44
CA GLN A 270 -5.13 -5.41 8.71
C GLN A 270 -5.08 -4.65 7.38
N ILE A 271 -3.94 -4.01 7.12
CA ILE A 271 -3.65 -3.31 5.86
C ILE A 271 -2.61 -4.11 5.11
N ILE A 272 -2.94 -4.45 3.87
CA ILE A 272 -2.12 -5.23 2.95
C ILE A 272 -1.80 -4.32 1.77
N VAL A 273 -0.55 -4.33 1.32
CA VAL A 273 -0.09 -3.57 0.16
C VAL A 273 0.66 -4.51 -0.76
N ASN A 274 0.27 -4.56 -2.04
CA ASN A 274 0.83 -5.50 -3.02
C ASN A 274 0.77 -6.97 -2.55
N GLY A 275 -0.29 -7.35 -1.84
CA GLY A 275 -0.47 -8.72 -1.33
C GLY A 275 0.32 -9.07 -0.07
N GLU A 276 1.13 -8.15 0.46
CA GLU A 276 1.89 -8.34 1.70
C GLU A 276 1.30 -7.54 2.85
N THR A 277 1.31 -8.10 4.06
CA THR A 277 0.87 -7.35 5.24
C THR A 277 1.82 -6.18 5.49
N ARG A 278 1.26 -4.98 5.66
CA ARG A 278 2.02 -3.79 6.07
C ARG A 278 1.68 -3.35 7.48
N TYR A 279 0.44 -3.52 7.91
CA TYR A 279 0.01 -3.13 9.23
C TYR A 279 -1.05 -4.08 9.78
N ILE A 280 -0.97 -4.35 11.08
CA ILE A 280 -2.03 -4.98 11.87
C ILE A 280 -2.18 -4.19 13.16
N GLY A 281 -3.35 -3.63 13.42
CA GLY A 281 -3.56 -2.89 14.66
C GLY A 281 -4.77 -1.99 14.61
N ASN A 282 -4.79 -1.03 15.52
CA ASN A 282 -5.91 -0.12 15.67
C ASN A 282 -5.81 1.07 14.71
N CYS A 283 -6.97 1.47 14.17
CA CYS A 283 -7.16 2.68 13.39
C CYS A 283 -8.30 3.52 13.96
N VAL A 284 -8.23 4.84 13.76
CA VAL A 284 -9.30 5.79 14.07
C VAL A 284 -9.43 6.74 12.89
N GLN A 285 -10.61 6.82 12.28
CA GLN A 285 -10.84 7.65 11.09
C GLN A 285 -9.80 7.44 9.97
N GLY A 286 -9.44 6.18 9.70
CA GLY A 286 -8.47 5.82 8.67
C GLY A 286 -7.00 6.02 9.05
N GLN A 287 -6.70 6.57 10.23
CA GLN A 287 -5.34 6.77 10.70
C GLN A 287 -4.93 5.68 11.68
N LEU A 288 -3.68 5.18 11.58
CA LEU A 288 -3.11 4.27 12.57
C LEU A 288 -3.08 4.97 13.94
N GLN A 289 -3.68 4.35 14.94
CA GLN A 289 -3.78 4.93 16.28
C GLN A 289 -3.91 3.86 17.36
N GLY A 290 -3.12 3.98 18.44
CA GLY A 290 -3.03 2.98 19.50
C GLY A 290 -2.12 1.81 19.12
N GLN A 291 -2.30 0.66 19.76
CA GLN A 291 -1.43 -0.50 19.56
C GLN A 291 -1.51 -1.05 18.13
N GLY A 292 -0.35 -1.38 17.56
CA GLY A 292 -0.23 -2.04 16.27
C GLY A 292 1.16 -2.58 15.96
N GLN A 293 1.26 -3.30 14.85
CA GLN A 293 2.46 -3.89 14.28
C GLN A 293 2.63 -3.41 12.85
N LEU A 294 3.84 -2.96 12.50
CA LEU A 294 4.21 -2.49 11.17
C LEU A 294 5.25 -3.44 10.56
N PHE A 295 5.05 -3.78 9.30
CA PHE A 295 5.83 -4.77 8.58
C PHE A 295 6.43 -4.17 7.30
N ALA A 296 7.68 -4.54 7.01
CA ALA A 296 8.32 -4.36 5.71
C ALA A 296 8.06 -5.58 4.80
N PRO A 297 8.47 -5.57 3.52
CA PRO A 297 8.36 -6.74 2.64
C PRO A 297 8.94 -8.02 3.24
N GLY A 298 8.33 -9.16 2.88
CA GLY A 298 8.69 -10.46 3.46
C GLY A 298 8.24 -10.66 4.90
N ASP A 299 7.15 -9.99 5.33
CA ASP A 299 6.57 -10.05 6.69
C ASP A 299 7.56 -9.68 7.81
N LEU A 300 8.57 -8.86 7.51
CA LEU A 300 9.54 -8.42 8.50
C LEU A 300 8.90 -7.40 9.45
N LEU A 301 8.70 -7.78 10.71
CA LEU A 301 8.26 -6.88 11.77
C LEU A 301 9.31 -5.79 12.03
N ILE A 302 9.00 -4.54 11.69
CA ILE A 302 9.91 -3.40 11.88
C ILE A 302 9.53 -2.53 13.07
N TYR A 303 8.28 -2.59 13.54
CA TYR A 303 7.82 -1.88 14.73
C TYR A 303 6.61 -2.56 15.35
N GLU A 304 6.59 -2.65 16.68
CA GLU A 304 5.44 -3.05 17.49
C GLU A 304 5.33 -2.07 18.65
N GLY A 305 4.16 -1.44 18.79
CA GLY A 305 3.93 -0.43 19.82
C GLY A 305 2.74 0.46 19.48
N ASP A 306 2.67 1.61 20.16
CA ASP A 306 1.62 2.60 19.94
C ASP A 306 1.88 3.46 18.70
N PHE A 307 0.77 3.87 18.06
CA PHE A 307 0.73 4.84 16.98
C PHE A 307 -0.11 6.06 17.38
N GLU A 308 0.23 7.24 16.88
CA GLU A 308 -0.57 8.45 17.01
C GLU A 308 -0.60 9.19 15.67
N ARG A 309 -1.77 9.31 15.05
CA ARG A 309 -1.95 9.95 13.72
C ARG A 309 -0.94 9.41 12.71
N ASN A 310 -0.90 8.09 12.56
CA ASN A 310 0.04 7.36 11.71
C ASN A 310 1.52 7.39 12.16
N MET A 311 1.93 8.22 13.12
CA MET A 311 3.32 8.26 13.60
C MET A 311 3.60 7.21 14.68
N LEU A 312 4.85 6.78 14.79
CA LEU A 312 5.30 5.85 15.83
C LEU A 312 5.36 6.57 17.19
N VAL A 313 4.84 5.95 18.24
CA VAL A 313 4.99 6.46 19.61
C VAL A 313 6.17 5.73 20.27
N GLU A 314 7.38 6.22 19.97
CA GLU A 314 8.63 5.75 20.58
C GLU A 314 9.55 6.94 20.87
N THR A 315 10.37 6.82 21.92
CA THR A 315 11.43 7.78 22.20
C THR A 315 12.61 7.58 21.25
N ALA A 316 13.44 8.61 21.05
CA ALA A 316 14.67 8.50 20.26
C ALA A 316 15.64 7.42 20.81
N ALA A 317 15.62 7.16 22.12
CA ALA A 317 16.42 6.10 22.73
C ALA A 317 15.92 4.69 22.37
N GLU A 318 14.60 4.48 22.39
CA GLU A 318 13.96 3.22 21.99
C GLU A 318 14.15 2.95 20.50
N ARG A 319 13.93 3.97 19.67
CA ARG A 319 14.20 3.90 18.22
C ARG A 319 15.64 3.52 17.94
N ARG A 320 16.60 4.17 18.61
CA ARG A 320 18.02 3.82 18.48
C ARG A 320 18.30 2.39 18.88
N LYS A 321 17.73 1.91 19.99
CA LYS A 321 17.89 0.53 20.46
C LYS A 321 17.32 -0.47 19.43
N ARG A 322 16.13 -0.20 18.89
CA ARG A 322 15.48 -1.02 17.86
C ARG A 322 16.31 -1.05 16.57
N GLY A 323 16.75 0.12 16.10
CA GLY A 323 17.64 0.26 14.94
C GLY A 323 18.97 -0.47 15.10
N GLN A 324 19.62 -0.36 16.26
CA GLN A 324 20.88 -1.08 16.55
C GLN A 324 20.69 -2.60 16.57
N ALA A 325 19.56 -3.09 17.08
CA ALA A 325 19.24 -4.51 17.04
C ALA A 325 19.08 -5.03 15.61
N PHE A 326 18.45 -4.22 14.73
CA PHE A 326 18.32 -4.54 13.31
C PHE A 326 19.67 -4.45 12.57
N ALA A 327 20.44 -3.40 12.83
CA ALA A 327 21.76 -3.16 12.23
C ALA A 327 22.74 -4.33 12.41
N ALA A 328 22.64 -5.09 13.49
CA ALA A 328 23.49 -6.26 13.74
C ALA A 328 23.36 -7.38 12.69
N GLY A 329 22.27 -7.39 11.91
CA GLY A 329 22.03 -8.32 10.81
C GLY A 329 22.23 -7.72 9.41
N CYS A 330 22.57 -6.42 9.32
CA CYS A 330 22.74 -5.74 8.05
C CYS A 330 24.12 -5.99 7.45
N VAL A 331 24.17 -6.12 6.13
CA VAL A 331 25.40 -5.98 5.36
C VAL A 331 25.54 -4.54 4.89
N VAL A 332 26.77 -4.03 4.73
CA VAL A 332 26.94 -2.74 4.06
C VAL A 332 26.55 -2.93 2.60
N MET A 333 25.71 -2.05 2.07
CA MET A 333 25.52 -1.96 0.63
C MET A 333 26.82 -1.42 0.06
N ASP A 334 27.65 -2.28 -0.52
CA ASP A 334 28.88 -1.94 -1.26
C ASP A 334 28.58 -1.82 -2.77
N ASP A 335 29.61 -1.56 -3.59
CA ASP A 335 29.46 -1.42 -5.05
C ASP A 335 28.88 -2.70 -5.69
N ASP A 336 29.36 -3.87 -5.24
CA ASP A 336 28.94 -5.16 -5.78
C ASP A 336 27.45 -5.40 -5.46
N LEU A 337 27.03 -5.23 -4.19
CA LEU A 337 25.62 -5.39 -3.81
C LEU A 337 24.71 -4.36 -4.47
N TYR A 338 25.18 -3.13 -4.67
CA TYR A 338 24.43 -2.11 -5.39
C TYR A 338 24.20 -2.52 -6.86
N ILE A 339 25.22 -3.04 -7.53
CA ILE A 339 25.11 -3.55 -8.90
C ILE A 339 24.15 -4.75 -8.96
N ASP A 340 24.24 -5.68 -8.01
CA ASP A 340 23.31 -6.82 -7.91
C ASP A 340 21.86 -6.35 -7.71
N CYS A 341 21.67 -5.25 -6.96
CA CYS A 341 20.36 -4.61 -6.82
C CYS A 341 19.82 -4.09 -8.15
N LEU A 342 20.65 -3.41 -8.95
CA LEU A 342 20.29 -2.92 -10.28
C LEU A 342 19.97 -4.06 -11.27
N ALA A 343 20.56 -5.23 -11.08
CA ALA A 343 20.27 -6.42 -11.87
C ALA A 343 19.02 -7.20 -11.40
N LEU A 344 18.45 -6.85 -10.24
CA LEU A 344 17.40 -7.61 -9.54
C LEU A 344 17.81 -9.06 -9.21
N ASP A 345 19.10 -9.29 -8.95
CA ASP A 345 19.66 -10.62 -8.72
C ASP A 345 19.43 -11.12 -7.28
N ASP A 346 18.23 -11.62 -6.97
CA ASP A 346 17.86 -12.26 -5.67
C ASP A 346 18.19 -11.41 -4.42
N VAL A 347 18.24 -10.08 -4.59
CA VAL A 347 18.62 -9.14 -3.52
C VAL A 347 17.44 -8.61 -2.70
N ILE A 348 16.20 -8.74 -3.20
CA ILE A 348 15.01 -8.23 -2.49
C ILE A 348 14.87 -8.97 -1.16
N GLY A 349 14.67 -8.22 -0.07
CA GLY A 349 14.66 -8.77 1.28
C GLY A 349 16.02 -8.71 1.99
N THR A 350 17.10 -8.34 1.29
CA THR A 350 18.42 -8.18 1.92
C THR A 350 18.41 -7.00 2.88
N ALA A 351 18.81 -7.24 4.13
CA ALA A 351 18.97 -6.20 5.14
C ALA A 351 20.30 -5.48 4.93
N VAL A 352 20.25 -4.16 4.75
CA VAL A 352 21.39 -3.34 4.33
C VAL A 352 21.60 -2.12 5.21
N GLU A 353 22.87 -1.75 5.40
CA GLU A 353 23.30 -0.43 5.87
C GLU A 353 23.61 0.44 4.64
N VAL A 354 23.04 1.64 4.62
CA VAL A 354 23.30 2.68 3.62
C VAL A 354 23.67 3.98 4.31
N TRP A 355 24.49 4.80 3.65
CA TRP A 355 24.95 6.05 4.24
C TRP A 355 25.31 7.06 3.16
N GLY A 356 25.04 8.33 3.41
CA GLY A 356 25.16 9.37 2.39
C GLY A 356 24.62 10.72 2.83
N TYR A 357 24.55 11.67 1.90
CA TYR A 357 23.82 12.92 2.11
C TYR A 357 22.54 12.93 1.25
N PRO A 358 21.46 13.58 1.71
CA PRO A 358 20.24 13.73 0.92
C PRO A 358 20.48 14.51 -0.38
N LEU A 359 20.10 13.91 -1.51
CA LEU A 359 19.91 14.57 -2.81
C LEU A 359 18.54 15.26 -2.89
N GLY A 360 17.54 14.65 -2.28
CA GLY A 360 16.16 15.13 -2.28
C GLY A 360 15.32 14.43 -1.23
N MET A 361 14.23 15.07 -0.82
CA MET A 361 13.33 14.56 0.21
C MET A 361 11.89 15.03 -0.05
N SER A 362 10.92 14.17 0.27
CA SER A 362 9.50 14.53 0.26
C SER A 362 9.15 15.44 1.45
N ASP A 363 7.91 15.90 1.49
CA ASP A 363 7.32 16.41 2.73
C ASP A 363 7.44 15.34 3.82
N GLN A 364 7.76 15.82 5.03
CA GLN A 364 8.15 14.97 6.15
C GLN A 364 7.04 14.99 7.21
N GLU A 365 5.91 14.37 6.93
CA GLU A 365 4.76 14.32 7.84
C GLU A 365 4.85 13.11 8.77
N ASP A 366 4.01 12.09 8.56
CA ASP A 366 4.04 10.81 9.28
C ASP A 366 5.02 9.83 8.63
N THR A 367 5.12 9.88 7.31
CA THR A 367 6.06 9.16 6.46
C THR A 367 6.93 10.15 5.69
N GLY A 368 8.03 9.65 5.14
CA GLY A 368 8.89 10.42 4.28
C GLY A 368 9.65 9.54 3.31
N THR A 369 10.05 10.15 2.20
CA THR A 369 10.98 9.60 1.23
C THR A 369 12.23 10.47 1.21
N VAL A 370 13.40 9.86 1.29
CA VAL A 370 14.70 10.54 1.15
C VAL A 370 15.52 9.80 0.12
N VAL A 371 16.04 10.52 -0.88
CA VAL A 371 17.01 9.98 -1.84
C VAL A 371 18.40 10.36 -1.35
N LEU A 372 19.24 9.38 -1.06
CA LEU A 372 20.62 9.56 -0.65
C LEU A 372 21.57 9.47 -1.85
N ALA A 373 22.60 10.32 -1.87
CA ALA A 373 23.85 10.02 -2.57
C ALA A 373 24.63 9.00 -1.72
N HIS A 374 24.41 7.71 -1.96
CA HIS A 374 25.04 6.63 -1.19
C HIS A 374 26.56 6.68 -1.39
N PHE A 375 27.32 6.37 -0.34
CA PHE A 375 28.77 6.62 -0.25
C PHE A 375 29.22 8.08 -0.40
N GLY A 376 28.28 9.02 -0.44
CA GLY A 376 28.55 10.41 -0.82
C GLY A 376 28.72 10.62 -2.33
N ASP A 377 28.24 9.68 -3.15
CA ASP A 377 28.34 9.72 -4.60
C ASP A 377 26.93 9.84 -5.22
N GLU A 378 26.68 10.91 -5.97
CA GLU A 378 25.38 11.17 -6.60
C GLU A 378 25.04 10.13 -7.69
N TRP A 379 26.04 9.36 -8.16
CA TRP A 379 25.84 8.26 -9.11
C TRP A 379 25.27 6.99 -8.49
N TYR A 380 25.18 6.94 -7.15
CA TYR A 380 24.65 5.81 -6.39
C TYR A 380 23.40 6.25 -5.59
N PRO A 381 22.30 6.64 -6.24
CA PRO A 381 21.09 7.06 -5.53
C PRO A 381 20.42 5.88 -4.81
N VAL A 382 20.13 6.05 -3.52
CA VAL A 382 19.32 5.10 -2.75
C VAL A 382 18.08 5.80 -2.20
N CYS A 383 16.90 5.25 -2.49
CA CYS A 383 15.63 5.75 -1.98
C CYS A 383 15.28 5.08 -0.64
N LEU A 384 15.12 5.89 0.40
CA LEU A 384 14.67 5.49 1.73
C LEU A 384 13.21 5.87 1.93
N VAL A 385 12.37 4.89 2.22
CA VAL A 385 10.98 5.09 2.67
C VAL A 385 10.90 4.77 4.15
N TYR A 386 10.40 5.70 4.96
CA TYR A 386 10.41 5.57 6.41
C TYR A 386 9.21 6.26 7.06
N ARG A 387 8.97 5.90 8.33
CA ARG A 387 7.92 6.46 9.18
C ARG A 387 8.55 7.12 10.40
N TYR A 388 8.02 8.29 10.74
CA TYR A 388 8.49 9.12 11.85
C TYR A 388 7.91 8.71 13.19
N GLY A 389 8.69 8.94 14.23
CA GLY A 389 8.18 9.05 15.59
C GLY A 389 7.52 10.40 15.85
N VAL A 390 6.55 10.44 16.76
CA VAL A 390 5.80 11.66 17.17
C VAL A 390 6.69 12.85 17.57
N ASN A 391 7.89 12.57 18.10
CA ASN A 391 8.86 13.56 18.56
C ASN A 391 10.20 13.48 17.80
N GLU A 392 10.22 12.80 16.66
CA GLU A 392 11.45 12.65 15.88
C GLU A 392 11.77 13.94 15.12
N GLN A 393 13.02 14.39 15.22
CA GLN A 393 13.49 15.54 14.47
C GLN A 393 13.45 15.23 12.97
N LYS A 394 12.96 16.20 12.20
CA LYS A 394 12.92 16.12 10.74
C LYS A 394 14.34 16.13 10.17
N ILE A 395 14.54 15.41 9.08
CA ILE A 395 15.79 15.30 8.36
C ILE A 395 16.08 16.64 7.68
N GLU A 396 17.28 17.17 7.91
CA GLU A 396 17.74 18.41 7.32
C GLU A 396 18.63 18.11 6.11
N SER A 397 18.52 18.93 5.06
CA SER A 397 19.38 18.80 3.88
C SER A 397 20.86 19.06 4.24
N GLY A 398 21.76 18.28 3.64
CA GLY A 398 23.21 18.41 3.85
C GLY A 398 23.78 17.69 5.08
N ASN A 399 22.94 17.14 5.97
CA ASN A 399 23.42 16.26 7.03
C ASN A 399 23.67 14.86 6.48
N TRP A 400 24.79 14.26 6.89
CA TRP A 400 25.04 12.84 6.63
C TRP A 400 24.05 11.99 7.40
N LEU A 401 23.53 10.97 6.73
CA LEU A 401 22.61 10.01 7.27
C LEU A 401 23.24 8.64 7.22
N ASP A 402 23.05 7.89 8.31
CA ASP A 402 23.27 6.45 8.37
C ASP A 402 21.90 5.80 8.51
N GLY A 403 21.57 4.88 7.60
CA GLY A 403 20.29 4.20 7.53
C GLY A 403 20.45 2.69 7.51
N TRP A 404 19.54 1.98 8.16
CA TRP A 404 19.41 0.54 8.03
C TRP A 404 18.01 0.21 7.53
N GLY A 405 17.93 -0.67 6.54
CA GLY A 405 16.66 -1.04 5.92
C GLY A 405 16.72 -2.39 5.23
N VAL A 406 15.69 -2.67 4.44
CA VAL A 406 15.59 -3.85 3.60
C VAL A 406 15.47 -3.39 2.16
N VAL A 407 16.17 -4.04 1.24
CA VAL A 407 16.02 -3.79 -0.19
C VAL A 407 14.64 -4.25 -0.63
N THR A 408 13.80 -3.32 -1.10
CA THR A 408 12.41 -3.62 -1.49
C THR A 408 12.18 -3.66 -3.00
N GLY A 409 13.12 -3.16 -3.80
CA GLY A 409 13.04 -3.17 -5.25
C GLY A 409 13.80 -2.01 -5.89
N LEU A 410 13.66 -1.91 -7.21
CA LEU A 410 14.19 -0.82 -8.00
C LEU A 410 13.11 0.22 -8.29
N PHE A 411 13.52 1.48 -8.23
CA PHE A 411 12.71 2.59 -8.69
C PHE A 411 13.36 3.14 -9.96
N GLU A 412 12.72 2.89 -11.10
CA GLU A 412 13.11 3.52 -12.36
C GLU A 412 12.29 4.79 -12.56
N TYR A 413 12.98 5.90 -12.83
CA TYR A 413 12.32 7.06 -13.42
C TYR A 413 12.04 6.73 -14.88
N ILE A 414 10.77 6.58 -15.22
CA ILE A 414 10.35 6.66 -16.62
C ILE A 414 10.29 8.16 -16.92
N ASP A 415 11.24 8.65 -17.71
CA ASP A 415 11.16 10.01 -18.26
C ASP A 415 9.81 10.17 -18.97
N ALA A 416 8.98 11.09 -18.49
CA ALA A 416 7.66 11.39 -19.03
C ALA A 416 7.73 12.29 -20.26
#